data_AF-A0A318YNC0-F1
#
_entry.id   AF-A0A318YNC0-F1
#
_cell.length_a   1.000
_cell.length_b   1.000
_cell.length_c   1.000
_cell.angle_alpha   90.00
_cell.angle_beta   90.00
_cell.angle_gamma   90.00
#
_symmetry.space_group_name_H-M   'P 1'
#
loop_
_entity.id
_entity.type
_entity.pdbx_description
1 polymer ?
#
loop_
_entity_poly.entity_id
_entity_poly.type
_entity_poly.pdbx_seq_one_letter_code
_entity_poly.pdbx_strand_id
1 'polypeptide(L)'
;MPALQLLSTELENSGWENEILLNKIQTLMNQGLVMASRGAPDNRAFSVEELAWFAKASYSIASRVFRSTKLDSVMHLLDISIKASFADGCQHHDVKEQIVLSEHYLLCDSLKIVKIAIEARKKISVDEKRKHYSAIHRISAHFRELFKGQTVEHSTNAQYEKWLSQHRTILALDLEASIFLNNWTGVCTIIEEASLFLDEKLSSVFLDGILRSGGHVKSKVQAVKILLRTLRASPSPYLNKTTFTIQAIPRYIRCLFQLSLDAAEYQLAESILDQSLILVQERPAKAGDYDNLSLPGLPEDEIRWLSAVAFNRAVDYYLAAADADCRRWAGKAISLANMAQDDGALGRLLRGKLEMLT
;
A
#
# COMPACT_ATOMS: atom_id res chain seq x y z
N MET A 1 6.59 5.92 -40.81
CA MET A 1 5.46 6.34 -39.93
C MET A 1 4.05 6.12 -40.50
N PRO A 2 3.71 6.41 -41.77
CA PRO A 2 2.33 6.35 -42.27
C PRO A 2 1.67 4.98 -42.13
N ALA A 3 2.44 3.90 -42.37
CA ALA A 3 1.96 2.52 -42.19
C ALA A 3 1.58 2.20 -40.74
N LEU A 4 2.27 2.79 -39.76
CA LEU A 4 2.03 2.56 -38.34
C LEU A 4 0.79 3.33 -37.86
N GLN A 5 0.59 4.55 -38.37
CA GLN A 5 -0.63 5.32 -38.15
C GLN A 5 -1.86 4.63 -38.77
N LEU A 6 -1.73 4.14 -40.01
CA LEU A 6 -2.79 3.39 -40.69
C LEU A 6 -3.18 2.11 -39.94
N LEU A 7 -2.19 1.32 -39.49
CA LEU A 7 -2.46 0.12 -38.71
C LEU A 7 -3.07 0.44 -37.34
N SER A 8 -2.67 1.56 -36.72
CA SER A 8 -3.24 2.01 -35.45
C SER A 8 -4.71 2.46 -35.60
N THR A 9 -5.06 3.14 -36.69
CA THR A 9 -6.47 3.53 -36.95
C THR A 9 -7.31 2.32 -37.32
N GLU A 10 -6.76 1.36 -38.05
CA GLU A 10 -7.45 0.09 -38.34
C GLU A 10 -7.66 -0.76 -37.08
N LEU A 11 -6.68 -0.78 -36.16
CA LEU A 11 -6.82 -1.40 -34.85
C LEU A 11 -7.90 -0.69 -33.99
N GLU A 12 -7.95 0.64 -34.03
CA GLU A 12 -8.99 1.43 -33.37
C GLU A 12 -10.39 1.12 -33.90
N ASN A 13 -10.54 1.04 -35.22
CA ASN A 13 -11.79 0.65 -35.88
C ASN A 13 -12.23 -0.78 -35.53
N SER A 14 -11.29 -1.66 -35.18
CA SER A 14 -11.57 -3.00 -34.69
C SER A 14 -11.85 -3.09 -33.19
N GLY A 15 -11.98 -1.95 -32.50
CA GLY A 15 -12.25 -1.93 -31.06
C GLY A 15 -11.08 -2.36 -30.18
N TRP A 16 -9.84 -2.36 -30.68
CA TRP A 16 -8.63 -2.78 -29.95
C TRP A 16 -8.55 -4.28 -29.63
N GLU A 17 -9.29 -5.12 -30.36
CA GLU A 17 -9.36 -6.57 -30.12
C GLU A 17 -8.59 -7.40 -31.16
N ASN A 18 -8.14 -6.80 -32.26
CA ASN A 18 -7.48 -7.53 -33.33
C ASN A 18 -6.00 -7.86 -33.01
N GLU A 19 -5.74 -9.07 -32.50
CA GLU A 19 -4.39 -9.55 -32.15
C GLU A 19 -3.42 -9.57 -33.36
N ILE A 20 -3.90 -9.79 -34.58
CA ILE A 20 -3.05 -9.83 -35.78
C ILE A 20 -2.51 -8.43 -36.10
N LEU A 21 -3.38 -7.42 -36.07
CA LEU A 21 -2.98 -6.03 -36.27
C LEU A 21 -2.03 -5.58 -35.15
N LEU A 22 -2.30 -5.97 -33.91
CA LEU A 22 -1.44 -5.66 -32.77
C LEU A 22 -0.03 -6.25 -32.92
N ASN A 23 0.08 -7.52 -33.31
CA ASN A 23 1.37 -8.18 -33.55
C ASN A 23 2.14 -7.53 -34.71
N LYS A 24 1.46 -7.10 -35.77
CA LYS A 24 2.07 -6.36 -36.88
C LYS A 24 2.60 -5.00 -36.40
N ILE A 25 1.84 -4.26 -35.61
CA ILE A 25 2.26 -2.99 -35.01
C ILE A 25 3.51 -3.19 -34.15
N GLN A 26 3.50 -4.19 -33.27
CA GLN A 26 4.65 -4.51 -32.41
C GLN A 26 5.90 -4.88 -33.22
N THR A 27 5.74 -5.66 -34.29
CA THR A 27 6.84 -6.07 -35.16
C THR A 27 7.45 -4.86 -35.87
N LEU A 28 6.62 -3.98 -36.42
CA LEU A 28 7.07 -2.75 -37.10
C LEU A 28 7.78 -1.80 -36.13
N MET A 29 7.25 -1.62 -34.92
CA MET A 29 7.88 -0.79 -33.89
C MET A 29 9.24 -1.37 -33.45
N ASN A 30 9.33 -2.68 -33.25
CA ASN A 30 10.60 -3.35 -32.92
C ASN A 30 11.63 -3.20 -34.03
N GLN A 31 11.23 -3.40 -35.28
CA GLN A 31 12.12 -3.25 -36.42
C GLN A 31 12.66 -1.81 -36.51
N GLY A 32 11.78 -0.81 -36.32
CA GLY A 32 12.19 0.60 -36.23
C GLY A 32 13.20 0.84 -35.10
N LEU A 33 12.94 0.31 -33.91
CA LEU A 33 13.83 0.47 -32.75
C LEU A 33 15.21 -0.21 -32.96
N VAL A 34 15.25 -1.39 -33.57
CA VAL A 34 16.51 -2.09 -33.89
C VAL A 34 17.32 -1.32 -34.94
N MET A 35 16.65 -0.71 -35.92
CA MET A 35 17.31 0.16 -36.90
C MET A 35 17.86 1.44 -36.25
N ALA A 36 17.14 2.01 -35.28
CA ALA A 36 17.60 3.19 -34.52
C ALA A 36 18.84 2.90 -33.66
N SER A 37 18.95 1.70 -33.09
CA SER A 37 20.03 1.32 -32.16
C SER A 37 21.32 0.81 -32.85
N ARG A 38 21.30 0.60 -34.17
CA ARG A 38 22.45 0.11 -34.95
C ARG A 38 23.20 1.20 -35.74
N GLY A 39 22.76 2.46 -35.71
CA GLY A 39 23.40 3.55 -36.43
C GLY A 39 24.59 4.17 -35.67
N ALA A 40 25.71 4.41 -36.35
CA ALA A 40 26.74 5.34 -35.87
C ALA A 40 26.13 6.75 -35.68
N PRO A 41 26.68 7.63 -34.80
CA PRO A 41 26.09 8.95 -34.54
C PRO A 41 25.84 9.80 -35.79
N ASP A 42 26.62 9.62 -36.86
CA ASP A 42 26.47 10.33 -38.14
C ASP A 42 25.52 9.64 -39.15
N ASN A 43 24.97 8.46 -38.83
CA ASN A 43 24.11 7.68 -39.73
C ASN A 43 22.89 7.11 -38.99
N ARG A 44 22.22 7.97 -38.20
CA ARG A 44 21.03 7.60 -37.42
C ARG A 44 19.81 7.53 -38.34
N ALA A 45 19.13 6.38 -38.32
CA ALA A 45 17.97 6.10 -39.16
C ALA A 45 16.67 6.82 -38.71
N PHE A 46 16.64 7.38 -37.50
CA PHE A 46 15.48 8.07 -36.93
C PHE A 46 15.89 9.35 -36.21
N SER A 47 15.07 10.39 -36.31
CA SER A 47 15.26 11.61 -35.52
C SER A 47 14.79 11.43 -34.07
N VAL A 48 15.23 12.33 -33.20
CA VAL A 48 14.77 12.49 -31.81
C VAL A 48 13.24 12.53 -31.74
N GLU A 49 12.62 13.36 -32.57
CA GLU A 49 11.17 13.54 -32.61
C GLU A 49 10.44 12.24 -32.95
N GLU A 50 11.05 11.43 -33.84
CA GLU A 50 10.49 10.14 -34.22
C GLU A 50 10.60 9.12 -33.07
N LEU A 51 11.71 9.11 -32.32
CA LEU A 51 11.89 8.24 -31.15
C LEU A 51 10.95 8.63 -29.99
N ALA A 52 10.82 9.92 -29.71
CA ALA A 52 9.85 10.44 -28.75
C ALA A 52 8.41 10.10 -29.17
N TRP A 53 8.11 10.13 -30.47
CA TRP A 53 6.82 9.69 -31.00
C TRP A 53 6.62 8.18 -30.82
N PHE A 54 7.63 7.34 -31.11
CA PHE A 54 7.56 5.89 -30.88
C PHE A 54 7.29 5.55 -29.42
N ALA A 55 7.95 6.23 -28.49
CA ALA A 55 7.73 6.08 -27.06
C ALA A 55 6.27 6.38 -26.67
N LYS A 56 5.75 7.54 -27.10
CA LYS A 56 4.37 7.96 -26.80
C LYS A 56 3.32 7.06 -27.46
N ALA A 57 3.53 6.69 -28.72
CA ALA A 57 2.60 5.87 -29.49
C ALA A 57 2.47 4.46 -28.89
N SER A 58 3.61 3.82 -28.58
CA SER A 58 3.63 2.48 -27.97
C SER A 58 2.96 2.48 -26.59
N TYR A 59 3.22 3.48 -25.75
CA TYR A 59 2.53 3.64 -24.47
C TYR A 59 1.02 3.85 -24.64
N SER A 60 0.61 4.73 -25.56
CA SER A 60 -0.81 5.00 -25.81
C SER A 60 -1.55 3.74 -26.26
N ILE A 61 -0.99 2.98 -27.20
CA ILE A 61 -1.57 1.70 -27.64
C ILE A 61 -1.64 0.73 -26.45
N ALA A 62 -0.55 0.58 -25.67
CA ALA A 62 -0.53 -0.29 -24.49
C ALA A 62 -1.64 0.07 -23.48
N SER A 63 -1.88 1.36 -23.25
CA SER A 63 -2.93 1.83 -22.35
C SER A 63 -4.35 1.51 -22.85
N ARG A 64 -4.57 1.53 -24.18
CA ARG A 64 -5.86 1.22 -24.82
C ARG A 64 -6.13 -0.29 -24.83
N VAL A 65 -5.14 -1.10 -25.16
CA VAL A 65 -5.25 -2.58 -25.18
C VAL A 65 -5.13 -3.23 -23.79
N PHE A 66 -4.89 -2.44 -22.75
CA PHE A 66 -4.56 -2.89 -21.40
C PHE A 66 -5.53 -3.94 -20.83
N ARG A 67 -6.84 -3.75 -21.07
CA ARG A 67 -7.90 -4.62 -20.53
C ARG A 67 -8.21 -5.82 -21.43
N SER A 68 -8.15 -5.64 -22.75
CA SER A 68 -8.60 -6.63 -23.74
C SER A 68 -7.52 -7.67 -24.08
N THR A 69 -6.24 -7.36 -23.87
CA THR A 69 -5.13 -8.17 -24.39
C THR A 69 -4.34 -8.91 -23.32
N LYS A 70 -3.67 -10.00 -23.73
CA LYS A 70 -2.71 -10.79 -22.97
C LYS A 70 -1.58 -9.95 -22.35
N LEU A 71 -1.05 -10.41 -21.21
CA LEU A 71 0.04 -9.79 -20.48
C LEU A 71 1.25 -9.47 -21.38
N ASP A 72 1.73 -10.47 -22.11
CA ASP A 72 2.98 -10.38 -22.87
C ASP A 72 2.94 -9.27 -23.92
N SER A 73 1.81 -9.09 -24.61
CA SER A 73 1.65 -8.03 -25.60
C SER A 73 1.69 -6.63 -24.98
N VAL A 74 1.07 -6.45 -23.80
CA VAL A 74 1.11 -5.17 -23.08
C VAL A 74 2.52 -4.89 -22.57
N MET A 75 3.17 -5.89 -21.97
CA MET A 75 4.54 -5.79 -21.47
C MET A 75 5.51 -5.42 -22.60
N HIS A 76 5.37 -6.07 -23.76
CA HIS A 76 6.21 -5.85 -24.92
C HIS A 76 6.06 -4.42 -25.48
N LEU A 77 4.84 -3.89 -25.57
CA LEU A 77 4.62 -2.49 -25.98
C LEU A 77 5.24 -1.49 -25.00
N LEU A 78 5.16 -1.77 -23.69
CA LEU A 78 5.77 -0.92 -22.68
C LEU A 78 7.30 -1.01 -22.69
N ASP A 79 7.87 -2.18 -23.00
CA ASP A 79 9.31 -2.33 -23.19
C ASP A 79 9.81 -1.58 -24.44
N ILE A 80 9.05 -1.59 -25.55
CA ILE A 80 9.33 -0.75 -26.71
C ILE A 80 9.32 0.72 -26.30
N SER A 81 8.30 1.12 -25.54
CA SER A 81 8.14 2.50 -25.09
C SER A 81 9.33 3.01 -24.28
N ILE A 82 9.75 2.21 -23.30
CA ILE A 82 10.93 2.48 -22.47
C ILE A 82 12.21 2.57 -23.32
N LYS A 83 12.43 1.60 -24.22
CA LYS A 83 13.66 1.58 -25.03
C LYS A 83 13.73 2.75 -26.01
N ALA A 84 12.59 3.16 -26.58
CA ALA A 84 12.50 4.33 -27.45
C ALA A 84 12.83 5.62 -26.67
N SER A 85 12.30 5.78 -25.44
CA SER A 85 12.63 6.91 -24.57
C SER A 85 14.10 6.92 -24.13
N PHE A 86 14.71 5.77 -23.86
CA PHE A 86 16.13 5.70 -23.56
C PHE A 86 16.98 6.16 -24.76
N ALA A 87 16.64 5.67 -25.95
CA ALA A 87 17.33 6.03 -27.18
C ALA A 87 17.18 7.52 -27.54
N ASP A 88 16.09 8.16 -27.13
CA ASP A 88 15.84 9.61 -27.21
C ASP A 88 16.72 10.36 -26.20
N GLY A 89 16.70 9.95 -24.92
CA GLY A 89 17.46 10.59 -23.85
C GLY A 89 18.97 10.54 -23.98
N CYS A 90 19.56 9.51 -24.58
CA CYS A 90 20.99 9.49 -24.89
C CYS A 90 21.43 10.56 -25.90
N GLN A 91 20.49 11.22 -26.58
CA GLN A 91 20.77 12.25 -27.59
C GLN A 91 20.64 13.66 -27.03
N HIS A 92 20.18 13.79 -25.78
CA HIS A 92 19.81 15.05 -25.14
C HIS A 92 20.50 15.21 -23.78
N HIS A 93 21.11 16.38 -23.55
CA HIS A 93 21.78 16.73 -22.30
C HIS A 93 21.00 17.76 -21.46
N ASP A 94 19.76 18.12 -21.83
CA ASP A 94 18.95 19.11 -21.10
C ASP A 94 18.22 18.49 -19.90
N VAL A 95 18.21 19.23 -18.79
CA VAL A 95 17.59 18.85 -17.51
C VAL A 95 16.07 18.70 -17.66
N LYS A 96 15.42 19.54 -18.48
CA LYS A 96 13.96 19.45 -18.70
C LYS A 96 13.55 18.17 -19.42
N GLU A 97 14.36 17.71 -20.36
CA GLU A 97 14.10 16.47 -21.11
C GLU A 97 14.34 15.25 -20.22
N GLN A 98 15.33 15.31 -19.32
CA GLN A 98 15.56 14.27 -18.30
C GLN A 98 14.37 14.09 -17.34
N ILE A 99 13.70 15.19 -16.96
CA ILE A 99 12.46 15.15 -16.16
C ILE A 99 11.35 14.45 -16.94
N VAL A 100 11.09 14.84 -18.19
CA VAL A 100 10.06 14.23 -19.05
C VAL A 100 10.31 12.73 -19.26
N LEU A 101 11.58 12.34 -19.42
CA LEU A 101 11.97 10.94 -19.52
C LEU A 101 11.66 10.18 -18.23
N SER A 102 12.04 10.72 -17.07
CA SER A 102 11.75 10.10 -15.77
C SER A 102 10.24 9.91 -15.54
N GLU A 103 9.42 10.89 -15.92
CA GLU A 103 7.95 10.77 -15.88
C GLU A 103 7.43 9.65 -16.78
N HIS A 104 7.99 9.52 -17.99
CA HIS A 104 7.60 8.45 -18.91
C HIS A 104 7.93 7.05 -18.37
N TYR A 105 9.08 6.89 -17.70
CA TYR A 105 9.41 5.65 -17.01
C TYR A 105 8.42 5.32 -15.89
N LEU A 106 8.05 6.31 -15.06
CA LEU A 106 7.04 6.13 -14.02
C LEU A 106 5.68 5.70 -14.60
N LEU A 107 5.25 6.29 -15.73
CA LEU A 107 4.04 5.87 -16.43
C LEU A 107 4.11 4.39 -16.86
N CYS A 108 5.21 4.00 -17.51
CA CYS A 108 5.37 2.64 -18.00
C CYS A 108 5.42 1.62 -16.86
N ASP A 109 6.19 1.89 -15.81
CA ASP A 109 6.33 1.00 -14.66
C ASP A 109 5.03 0.86 -13.88
N SER A 110 4.29 1.96 -13.67
CA SER A 110 2.98 1.90 -13.02
C SER A 110 2.02 1.00 -13.80
N LEU A 111 1.97 1.12 -15.14
CA LEU A 111 1.08 0.30 -15.96
C LEU A 111 1.51 -1.17 -15.97
N LYS A 112 2.82 -1.46 -16.03
CA LYS A 112 3.36 -2.81 -15.91
C LYS A 112 2.95 -3.46 -14.59
N ILE A 113 3.17 -2.79 -13.46
CA ILE A 113 2.87 -3.32 -12.12
C ILE A 113 1.38 -3.64 -12.01
N VAL A 114 0.49 -2.72 -12.42
CA VAL A 114 -0.95 -2.95 -12.34
C VAL A 114 -1.39 -4.11 -13.25
N LYS A 115 -0.85 -4.22 -14.47
CA LYS A 115 -1.17 -5.35 -15.37
C LYS A 115 -0.72 -6.68 -14.78
N ILE A 116 0.52 -6.75 -14.29
CA ILE A 116 1.08 -7.95 -13.66
C ILE A 116 0.24 -8.34 -12.44
N ALA A 117 -0.17 -7.39 -11.60
CA ALA A 117 -1.01 -7.67 -10.43
C ALA A 117 -2.39 -8.23 -10.82
N ILE A 118 -3.05 -7.65 -11.84
CA ILE A 118 -4.33 -8.15 -12.34
C ILE A 118 -4.20 -9.59 -12.83
N GLU A 119 -3.15 -9.89 -13.59
CA GLU A 119 -2.93 -11.23 -14.12
C GLU A 119 -2.54 -12.22 -13.01
N ALA A 120 -1.67 -11.82 -12.08
CA ALA A 120 -1.29 -12.61 -10.92
C ALA A 120 -2.51 -13.04 -10.11
N ARG A 121 -3.45 -12.13 -9.83
CA ARG A 121 -4.68 -12.43 -9.08
C ARG A 121 -5.58 -13.45 -9.77
N LYS A 122 -5.60 -13.50 -11.10
CA LYS A 122 -6.38 -14.48 -11.90
C LYS A 122 -5.75 -15.87 -11.96
N LYS A 123 -4.42 -15.98 -11.81
CA LYS A 123 -3.72 -17.26 -11.95
C LYS A 123 -4.04 -18.24 -10.82
N ILE A 124 -4.15 -19.52 -11.14
CA ILE A 124 -4.32 -20.59 -10.13
C ILE A 124 -2.94 -21.17 -9.74
N SER A 125 -2.03 -21.30 -10.71
CA SER A 125 -0.67 -21.81 -10.49
C SER A 125 0.12 -20.92 -9.53
N VAL A 126 0.62 -21.53 -8.44
CA VAL A 126 1.42 -20.85 -7.42
C VAL A 126 2.77 -20.39 -7.99
N ASP A 127 3.39 -21.17 -8.87
CA ASP A 127 4.69 -20.84 -9.45
C ASP A 127 4.59 -19.67 -10.44
N GLU A 128 3.52 -19.63 -11.23
CA GLU A 128 3.25 -18.46 -12.09
C GLU A 128 2.99 -17.23 -11.22
N LYS A 129 2.13 -17.32 -10.21
CA LYS A 129 1.88 -16.21 -9.27
C LYS A 129 3.18 -15.70 -8.65
N ARG A 130 4.05 -16.60 -8.20
CA ARG A 130 5.36 -16.26 -7.62
C ARG A 130 6.20 -15.45 -8.60
N LYS A 131 6.32 -15.88 -9.86
CA LYS A 131 7.06 -15.14 -10.90
C LYS A 131 6.50 -13.73 -11.11
N HIS A 132 5.17 -13.59 -11.17
CA HIS A 132 4.52 -12.29 -11.35
C HIS A 132 4.75 -11.37 -10.13
N TYR A 133 4.57 -11.87 -8.91
CA TYR A 133 4.80 -11.07 -7.70
C TYR A 133 6.29 -10.71 -7.49
N SER A 134 7.23 -11.58 -7.87
CA SER A 134 8.66 -11.22 -7.90
C SER A 134 8.96 -10.14 -8.95
N ALA A 135 8.28 -10.15 -10.09
CA ALA A 135 8.40 -9.08 -11.07
C ALA A 135 7.86 -7.73 -10.55
N ILE A 136 6.77 -7.76 -9.77
CA ILE A 136 6.24 -6.57 -9.09
C ILE A 136 7.32 -5.95 -8.19
N HIS A 137 8.00 -6.73 -7.33
CA HIS A 137 9.07 -6.20 -6.48
C HIS A 137 10.17 -5.48 -7.26
N ARG A 138 10.66 -6.09 -8.34
CA ARG A 138 11.73 -5.52 -9.15
C ARG A 138 11.32 -4.19 -9.79
N ILE A 139 10.12 -4.14 -10.37
CA ILE A 139 9.63 -2.94 -11.07
C ILE A 139 9.23 -1.86 -10.05
N SER A 140 8.65 -2.23 -8.91
CA SER A 140 8.33 -1.31 -7.81
C SER A 140 9.58 -0.64 -7.23
N ALA A 141 10.67 -1.39 -7.06
CA ALA A 141 11.94 -0.82 -6.58
C ALA A 141 12.46 0.27 -7.53
N HIS A 142 12.48 -0.02 -8.85
CA HIS A 142 12.87 0.95 -9.87
C HIS A 142 11.95 2.19 -9.89
N PHE A 143 10.64 2.00 -9.82
CA PHE A 143 9.68 3.11 -9.72
C PHE A 143 9.95 3.98 -8.48
N ARG A 144 10.22 3.37 -7.32
CA ARG A 144 10.49 4.11 -6.08
C ARG A 144 11.77 4.94 -6.16
N GLU A 145 12.82 4.41 -6.78
CA GLU A 145 14.08 5.14 -6.98
C GLU A 145 13.86 6.37 -7.87
N LEU A 146 13.15 6.20 -8.99
CA LEU A 146 12.81 7.29 -9.89
C LEU A 146 11.91 8.35 -9.23
N PHE A 147 10.90 7.91 -8.47
CA PHE A 147 10.00 8.81 -7.76
C PHE A 147 10.74 9.66 -6.71
N LYS A 148 11.67 9.06 -5.95
CA LYS A 148 12.52 9.77 -4.99
C LYS A 148 13.38 10.84 -5.67
N GLY A 149 13.90 10.55 -6.86
CA GLY A 149 14.64 11.52 -7.68
C GLY A 149 13.80 12.74 -8.08
N GLN A 150 12.52 12.56 -8.40
CA GLN A 150 11.63 13.66 -8.80
C GLN A 150 11.18 14.56 -7.65
N THR A 151 11.05 14.03 -6.43
CA THR A 151 10.65 14.82 -5.24
C THR A 151 11.59 15.97 -4.92
N VAL A 152 12.85 15.91 -5.38
CA VAL A 152 13.89 16.90 -5.06
C VAL A 152 13.88 18.07 -6.05
N GLU A 153 13.35 17.86 -7.27
CA GLU A 153 13.50 18.82 -8.38
C GLU A 153 12.22 18.84 -9.27
N HIS A 154 11.46 19.94 -9.19
CA HIS A 154 10.65 20.48 -10.31
C HIS A 154 9.38 19.76 -10.79
N SER A 155 8.43 19.42 -9.92
CA SER A 155 7.05 19.11 -10.34
C SER A 155 6.07 20.24 -10.03
N THR A 156 5.16 20.57 -10.95
CA THR A 156 3.97 21.38 -10.60
C THR A 156 3.13 20.61 -9.56
N ASN A 157 2.49 21.31 -8.61
CA ASN A 157 1.71 20.67 -7.54
C ASN A 157 0.69 19.64 -8.05
N ALA A 158 0.08 19.87 -9.21
CA ALA A 158 -0.91 18.96 -9.79
C ALA A 158 -0.30 17.65 -10.36
N GLN A 159 0.87 17.72 -10.99
CA GLN A 159 1.58 16.54 -11.48
C GLN A 159 2.09 15.69 -10.32
N TYR A 160 2.64 16.34 -9.30
CA TYR A 160 3.11 15.68 -8.09
C TYR A 160 2.02 14.85 -7.41
N GLU A 161 0.83 15.42 -7.22
CA GLU A 161 -0.30 14.73 -6.59
C GLU A 161 -0.76 13.49 -7.39
N LYS A 162 -0.71 13.57 -8.72
CA LYS A 162 -0.98 12.41 -9.58
C LYS A 162 0.06 11.31 -9.36
N TRP A 163 1.34 11.67 -9.32
CA TRP A 163 2.43 10.72 -9.10
C TRP A 163 2.40 10.10 -7.72
N LEU A 164 2.08 10.90 -6.70
CA LEU A 164 1.88 10.44 -5.34
C LEU A 164 0.75 9.40 -5.25
N SER A 165 -0.39 9.65 -5.91
CA SER A 165 -1.50 8.70 -5.96
C SER A 165 -1.09 7.35 -6.57
N GLN A 166 -0.28 7.39 -7.64
CA GLN A 166 0.28 6.20 -8.25
C GLN A 166 1.30 5.50 -7.36
N HIS A 167 2.17 6.26 -6.69
CA HIS A 167 3.14 5.73 -5.73
C HIS A 167 2.46 4.97 -4.60
N ARG A 168 1.39 5.52 -4.02
CA ARG A 168 0.56 4.83 -3.00
C ARG A 168 -0.02 3.51 -3.53
N THR A 169 -0.51 3.52 -4.77
CA THR A 169 -1.05 2.32 -5.42
C THR A 169 0.04 1.25 -5.58
N ILE A 170 1.24 1.66 -5.99
CA ILE A 170 2.39 0.75 -6.15
C ILE A 170 2.83 0.19 -4.80
N LEU A 171 2.91 1.00 -3.74
CA LEU A 171 3.21 0.51 -2.39
C LEU A 171 2.18 -0.54 -1.93
N ALA A 172 0.89 -0.34 -2.20
CA ALA A 172 -0.14 -1.33 -1.89
C ALA A 172 0.05 -2.65 -2.64
N LEU A 173 0.36 -2.60 -3.94
CA LEU A 173 0.61 -3.78 -4.76
C LEU A 173 1.92 -4.49 -4.36
N ASP A 174 2.94 -3.74 -3.96
CA ASP A 174 4.21 -4.28 -3.49
C ASP A 174 4.10 -4.94 -2.12
N LEU A 175 3.25 -4.40 -1.25
CA LEU A 175 2.89 -5.02 0.03
C LEU A 175 2.13 -6.33 -0.20
N GLU A 176 1.15 -6.36 -1.12
CA GLU A 176 0.47 -7.60 -1.53
C GLU A 176 1.46 -8.65 -2.06
N ALA A 177 2.40 -8.23 -2.90
CA ALA A 177 3.45 -9.11 -3.42
C ALA A 177 4.31 -9.70 -2.27
N SER A 178 4.71 -8.86 -1.32
CA SER A 178 5.50 -9.29 -0.15
C SER A 178 4.75 -10.30 0.70
N ILE A 179 3.45 -10.05 0.93
CA ILE A 179 2.57 -10.95 1.68
C ILE A 179 2.46 -12.30 0.96
N PHE A 180 2.21 -12.30 -0.36
CA PHE A 180 2.10 -13.54 -1.13
C PHE A 180 3.40 -14.36 -1.10
N LEU A 181 4.55 -13.68 -1.19
CA LEU A 181 5.87 -14.31 -1.16
C LEU A 181 6.32 -14.69 0.26
N ASN A 182 5.48 -14.47 1.28
CA ASN A 182 5.77 -14.70 2.69
C ASN A 182 6.99 -13.90 3.20
N ASN A 183 7.30 -12.78 2.55
CA ASN A 183 8.39 -11.87 2.89
C ASN A 183 7.91 -10.82 3.90
N TRP A 184 7.70 -11.24 5.15
CA TRP A 184 7.15 -10.36 6.20
C TRP A 184 8.10 -9.25 6.63
N THR A 185 9.41 -9.43 6.48
CA THR A 185 10.38 -8.34 6.68
C THR A 185 10.17 -7.26 5.62
N GLY A 186 9.98 -7.65 4.35
CA GLY A 186 9.63 -6.73 3.26
C GLY A 186 8.31 -5.99 3.49
N VAL A 187 7.29 -6.65 4.05
CA VAL A 187 6.03 -5.99 4.45
C VAL A 187 6.30 -4.86 5.44
N CYS A 188 7.13 -5.12 6.46
CA CYS A 188 7.46 -4.13 7.48
C CYS A 188 8.25 -2.95 6.90
N THR A 189 9.23 -3.20 6.04
CA THR A 189 10.01 -2.14 5.40
C THR A 189 9.15 -1.27 4.50
N ILE A 190 8.22 -1.84 3.74
CA ILE A 190 7.28 -1.08 2.89
C ILE A 190 6.38 -0.16 3.73
N ILE A 191 5.89 -0.65 4.88
CA ILE A 191 5.07 0.15 5.80
C ILE A 191 5.85 1.35 6.32
N GLU A 192 7.10 1.14 6.72
CA GLU A 192 7.98 2.21 7.23
C GLU A 192 8.34 3.22 6.12
N GLU A 193 8.68 2.75 4.93
CA GLU A 193 8.94 3.60 3.75
C GLU A 193 7.73 4.46 3.39
N ALA A 194 6.52 3.93 3.54
CA ALA A 194 5.29 4.64 3.25
C ALA A 194 5.04 5.81 4.21
N SER A 195 5.75 5.92 5.34
CA SER A 195 5.49 6.89 6.43
C SER A 195 5.24 8.32 5.96
N LEU A 196 6.01 8.82 4.98
CA LEU A 196 5.86 10.19 4.46
C LEU A 196 4.59 10.38 3.63
N PHE A 197 4.06 9.29 3.08
CA PHE A 197 3.01 9.29 2.05
C PHE A 197 1.70 8.68 2.53
N LEU A 198 1.61 8.21 3.77
CA LEU A 198 0.40 7.56 4.29
C LEU A 198 -0.82 8.49 4.19
N ASP A 199 -1.95 7.92 3.79
CA ASP A 199 -3.28 8.50 3.92
C ASP A 199 -4.22 7.45 4.52
N GLU A 200 -5.46 7.84 4.81
CA GLU A 200 -6.44 6.92 5.39
C GLU A 200 -6.67 5.67 4.51
N LYS A 201 -6.73 5.88 3.19
CA LYS A 201 -6.99 4.83 2.21
C LYS A 201 -5.86 3.80 2.16
N LEU A 202 -4.61 4.24 2.04
CA LEU A 202 -3.43 3.38 1.97
C LEU A 202 -3.27 2.60 3.27
N SER A 203 -3.44 3.27 4.41
CA SER A 203 -3.39 2.64 5.73
C SER A 203 -4.41 1.51 5.85
N SER A 204 -5.64 1.77 5.40
CA SER A 204 -6.71 0.77 5.39
C SER A 204 -6.38 -0.40 4.48
N VAL A 205 -5.85 -0.15 3.28
CA VAL A 205 -5.45 -1.20 2.33
C VAL A 205 -4.33 -2.07 2.90
N PHE A 206 -3.35 -1.47 3.59
CA PHE A 206 -2.28 -2.21 4.25
C PHE A 206 -2.82 -3.12 5.36
N LEU A 207 -3.61 -2.57 6.29
CA LEU A 207 -4.19 -3.35 7.38
C LEU A 207 -5.00 -4.52 6.83
N ASP A 208 -5.88 -4.23 5.88
CA ASP A 208 -6.77 -5.20 5.27
C ASP A 208 -6.02 -6.32 4.54
N GLY A 209 -4.97 -5.98 3.78
CA GLY A 209 -4.09 -6.94 3.13
C GLY A 209 -3.39 -7.86 4.14
N ILE A 210 -2.88 -7.31 5.24
CA ILE A 210 -2.23 -8.08 6.31
C ILE A 210 -3.24 -9.05 6.96
N LEU A 211 -4.43 -8.56 7.32
CA LEU A 211 -5.45 -9.35 8.01
C LEU A 211 -5.95 -10.52 7.15
N ARG A 212 -6.26 -10.27 5.87
CA ARG A 212 -6.78 -11.28 4.93
C ARG A 212 -5.73 -12.28 4.44
N SER A 213 -4.45 -12.02 4.68
CA SER A 213 -3.39 -12.91 4.22
C SER A 213 -3.45 -14.29 4.88
N GLY A 214 -2.89 -15.31 4.22
CA GLY A 214 -2.72 -16.65 4.80
C GLY A 214 -1.48 -16.81 5.70
N GLY A 215 -0.80 -15.72 6.08
CA GLY A 215 0.45 -15.79 6.83
C GLY A 215 0.28 -16.19 8.30
N HIS A 216 1.40 -16.56 8.92
CA HIS A 216 1.45 -16.89 10.35
C HIS A 216 0.98 -15.70 11.21
N VAL A 217 0.18 -16.00 12.24
CA VAL A 217 -0.45 -14.98 13.10
C VAL A 217 0.60 -14.04 13.72
N LYS A 218 1.74 -14.57 14.19
CA LYS A 218 2.85 -13.75 14.74
C LYS A 218 3.41 -12.74 13.73
N SER A 219 3.54 -13.13 12.47
CA SER A 219 4.01 -12.23 11.41
C SER A 219 2.99 -11.11 11.15
N LYS A 220 1.69 -11.44 11.18
CA LYS A 220 0.62 -10.43 11.10
C LYS A 220 0.65 -9.47 12.29
N VAL A 221 0.79 -9.98 13.52
CA VAL A 221 0.92 -9.18 14.74
C VAL A 221 2.05 -8.16 14.59
N GLN A 222 3.24 -8.61 14.17
CA GLN A 222 4.38 -7.73 13.98
C GLN A 222 4.14 -6.67 12.91
N ALA A 223 3.54 -7.03 11.77
CA ALA A 223 3.23 -6.09 10.70
C ALA A 223 2.19 -5.04 11.12
N VAL A 224 1.10 -5.44 11.79
CA VAL A 224 0.07 -4.51 12.30
C VAL A 224 0.65 -3.60 13.38
N LYS A 225 1.52 -4.12 14.24
CA LYS A 225 2.23 -3.35 15.27
C LYS A 225 3.13 -2.27 14.66
N ILE A 226 3.86 -2.60 13.59
CA ILE A 226 4.67 -1.63 12.85
C ILE A 226 3.76 -0.61 12.16
N LEU A 227 2.70 -1.04 11.49
CA LEU A 227 1.72 -0.12 10.88
C LEU A 227 1.16 0.89 11.89
N LEU A 228 0.71 0.43 13.05
CA LEU A 228 0.17 1.31 14.08
C LEU A 228 1.23 2.32 14.59
N ARG A 229 2.47 1.89 14.76
CA ARG A 229 3.59 2.77 15.15
C ARG A 229 3.89 3.80 14.08
N THR A 230 4.00 3.37 12.83
CA THR A 230 4.25 4.28 11.69
C THR A 230 3.14 5.29 11.56
N LEU A 231 1.88 4.90 11.73
CA LEU A 231 0.74 5.82 11.69
C LEU A 231 0.79 6.88 12.79
N ARG A 232 1.15 6.48 14.02
CA ARG A 232 1.29 7.42 15.14
C ARG A 232 2.46 8.38 14.97
N ALA A 233 3.56 7.92 14.38
CA ALA A 233 4.78 8.71 14.19
C ALA A 233 4.86 9.44 12.83
N SER A 234 3.91 9.20 11.93
CA SER A 234 3.99 9.68 10.54
C SER A 234 3.96 11.22 10.48
N PRO A 235 4.91 11.83 9.75
CA PRO A 235 4.88 13.26 9.45
C PRO A 235 4.02 13.59 8.22
N SER A 236 3.28 12.61 7.66
CA SER A 236 2.57 12.79 6.40
C SER A 236 1.52 13.91 6.49
N PRO A 237 1.52 14.88 5.56
CA PRO A 237 0.51 15.95 5.55
C PRO A 237 -0.87 15.45 5.11
N TYR A 238 -0.97 14.24 4.57
CA TYR A 238 -2.19 13.64 4.03
C TYR A 238 -2.98 12.85 5.08
N LEU A 239 -2.41 12.63 6.25
CA LEU A 239 -3.13 12.10 7.41
C LEU A 239 -3.77 13.26 8.15
N ASN A 240 -5.11 13.36 8.06
CA ASN A 240 -5.85 14.20 8.98
C ASN A 240 -5.74 13.60 10.38
N LYS A 241 -4.76 14.08 11.15
CA LYS A 241 -4.42 13.54 12.47
C LYS A 241 -5.62 13.50 13.40
N THR A 242 -6.54 14.46 13.32
CA THR A 242 -7.71 14.51 14.21
C THR A 242 -8.72 13.44 13.81
N THR A 243 -9.26 13.46 12.60
CA THR A 243 -10.31 12.51 12.19
C THR A 243 -9.80 11.07 12.11
N PHE A 244 -8.60 10.86 11.57
CA PHE A 244 -8.01 9.53 11.43
C PHE A 244 -7.70 8.89 12.78
N THR A 245 -7.16 9.67 13.73
CA THR A 245 -6.88 9.15 15.07
C THR A 245 -8.15 8.79 15.82
N ILE A 246 -9.24 9.54 15.64
CA ILE A 246 -10.51 9.26 16.31
C ILE A 246 -11.14 7.96 15.80
N GLN A 247 -11.11 7.73 14.48
CA GLN A 247 -11.91 6.68 13.87
C GLN A 247 -11.11 5.42 13.51
N ALA A 248 -9.89 5.57 13.01
CA ALA A 248 -9.10 4.45 12.49
C ALA A 248 -8.24 3.81 13.57
N ILE A 249 -7.51 4.60 14.37
CA ILE A 249 -6.58 4.06 15.38
C ILE A 249 -7.26 3.08 16.36
N PRO A 250 -8.47 3.33 16.90
CA PRO A 250 -9.15 2.38 17.78
C PRO A 250 -9.39 1.03 17.11
N ARG A 251 -9.80 1.02 15.83
CA ARG A 251 -10.01 -0.22 15.07
C ARG A 251 -8.72 -1.00 14.88
N TYR A 252 -7.59 -0.30 14.68
CA TYR A 252 -6.28 -0.92 14.49
C TYR A 252 -5.76 -1.50 15.80
N ILE A 253 -5.99 -0.79 16.92
CA ILE A 253 -5.73 -1.28 18.28
C ILE A 253 -6.54 -2.56 18.54
N ARG A 254 -7.84 -2.55 18.25
CA ARG A 254 -8.71 -3.75 18.35
C ARG A 254 -8.15 -4.92 17.54
N CYS A 255 -7.78 -4.68 16.27
CA CYS A 255 -7.20 -5.72 15.42
C CYS A 255 -5.88 -6.27 16.00
N LEU A 256 -4.99 -5.39 16.45
CA LEU A 256 -3.72 -5.80 17.03
C LEU A 256 -3.92 -6.58 18.34
N PHE A 257 -4.84 -6.14 19.20
CA PHE A 257 -5.15 -6.82 20.45
C PHE A 257 -5.69 -8.22 20.19
N GLN A 258 -6.68 -8.35 19.29
CA GLN A 258 -7.23 -9.66 18.92
C GLN A 258 -6.16 -10.58 18.34
N LEU A 259 -5.38 -10.11 17.38
CA LEU A 259 -4.28 -10.90 16.80
C LEU A 259 -3.24 -11.31 17.85
N SER A 260 -2.96 -10.46 18.83
CA SER A 260 -2.01 -10.76 19.90
C SER A 260 -2.54 -11.87 20.81
N LEU A 261 -3.85 -11.90 21.08
CA LEU A 261 -4.49 -13.00 21.80
C LEU A 261 -4.44 -14.29 20.97
N ASP A 262 -4.80 -14.23 19.69
CA ASP A 262 -4.79 -15.38 18.77
C ASP A 262 -3.38 -15.98 18.59
N ALA A 263 -2.34 -15.14 18.64
CA ALA A 263 -0.94 -15.54 18.58
C ALA A 263 -0.35 -16.03 19.92
N ALA A 264 -1.15 -16.01 20.99
CA ALA A 264 -0.70 -16.22 22.37
C ALA A 264 0.43 -15.26 22.82
N GLU A 265 0.49 -14.06 22.23
CA GLU A 265 1.41 -12.97 22.62
C GLU A 265 0.80 -12.12 23.75
N TYR A 266 0.52 -12.76 24.89
CA TYR A 266 -0.23 -12.14 25.99
C TYR A 266 0.46 -10.91 26.59
N GLN A 267 1.79 -10.87 26.63
CA GLN A 267 2.53 -9.69 27.09
C GLN A 267 2.28 -8.47 26.18
N LEU A 268 2.19 -8.69 24.86
CA LEU A 268 1.87 -7.62 23.92
C LEU A 268 0.41 -7.19 24.05
N ALA A 269 -0.51 -8.16 24.13
CA ALA A 269 -1.93 -7.89 24.35
C ALA A 269 -2.15 -7.05 25.62
N GLU A 270 -1.44 -7.39 26.69
CA GLU A 270 -1.49 -6.64 27.95
C GLU A 270 -0.91 -5.21 27.81
N SER A 271 0.23 -5.05 27.14
CA SER A 271 0.80 -3.72 26.85
C SER A 271 -0.17 -2.83 26.05
N ILE A 272 -0.98 -3.42 25.17
CA ILE A 272 -2.00 -2.70 24.42
C ILE A 272 -3.12 -2.20 25.35
N LEU A 273 -3.51 -2.99 26.35
CA LEU A 273 -4.47 -2.54 27.38
C LEU A 273 -3.91 -1.37 28.18
N ASP A 274 -2.65 -1.43 28.57
CA ASP A 274 -1.98 -0.34 29.31
C ASP A 274 -1.94 0.95 28.48
N GLN A 275 -1.56 0.85 27.20
CA GLN A 275 -1.61 2.00 26.29
C GLN A 275 -3.03 2.54 26.10
N SER A 276 -4.02 1.66 26.03
CA SER A 276 -5.43 2.06 25.88
C SER A 276 -5.94 2.79 27.12
N LEU A 277 -5.52 2.37 28.32
CA LEU A 277 -5.82 3.07 29.57
C LEU A 277 -5.24 4.49 29.58
N ILE A 278 -3.97 4.65 29.20
CA ILE A 278 -3.32 5.96 29.11
C ILE A 278 -4.08 6.87 28.14
N LEU A 279 -4.39 6.37 26.94
CA LEU A 279 -5.13 7.13 25.93
C LEU A 279 -6.51 7.60 26.39
N VAL A 280 -7.18 6.83 27.25
CA VAL A 280 -8.50 7.19 27.78
C VAL A 280 -8.39 8.14 28.98
N GLN A 281 -7.33 8.03 29.78
CA GLN A 281 -7.06 8.90 30.94
C GLN A 281 -6.60 10.30 30.55
N GLU A 282 -5.88 10.44 29.43
CA GLU A 282 -5.41 11.72 28.90
C GLU A 282 -6.54 12.58 28.27
N ARG A 283 -7.80 12.13 28.33
CA ARG A 283 -8.96 12.91 27.86
C ARG A 283 -9.06 14.23 28.66
N PRO A 284 -8.93 15.42 28.04
CA PRO A 284 -9.05 16.67 28.76
C PRO A 284 -10.47 16.83 29.34
N ALA A 285 -10.54 17.12 30.64
CA ALA A 285 -11.79 17.19 31.41
C ALA A 285 -12.70 18.39 31.07
N LYS A 286 -12.41 19.19 30.03
CA LYS A 286 -13.20 20.37 29.68
C LYS A 286 -13.27 20.57 28.16
N ALA A 287 -14.44 20.28 27.59
CA ALA A 287 -14.88 20.88 26.34
C ALA A 287 -15.16 22.36 26.62
N GLY A 288 -14.13 23.19 26.45
CA GLY A 288 -14.22 24.61 26.78
C GLY A 288 -12.97 25.38 26.37
N ASP A 289 -12.40 25.06 25.21
CA ASP A 289 -11.67 26.04 24.39
C ASP A 289 -11.37 25.36 23.04
N TYR A 290 -11.90 25.93 21.96
CA TYR A 290 -11.56 25.53 20.60
C TYR A 290 -10.17 26.09 20.31
N ASP A 291 -9.09 25.38 20.66
CA ASP A 291 -7.80 25.50 19.94
C ASP A 291 -6.65 24.58 20.41
N ASN A 292 -6.83 23.69 21.39
CA ASN A 292 -5.72 22.81 21.80
C ASN A 292 -5.86 21.38 21.24
N LEU A 293 -4.92 21.02 20.35
CA LEU A 293 -4.71 19.73 19.66
C LEU A 293 -4.54 18.52 20.60
N SER A 294 -5.55 18.19 21.40
CA SER A 294 -5.57 16.95 22.19
C SER A 294 -6.41 15.89 21.47
N LEU A 295 -5.82 14.71 21.24
CA LEU A 295 -6.49 13.54 20.67
C LEU A 295 -7.82 13.26 21.40
N PRO A 296 -8.93 13.04 20.68
CA PRO A 296 -10.13 12.52 21.34
C PRO A 296 -9.89 11.07 21.75
N GLY A 297 -10.24 10.75 23.00
CA GLY A 297 -10.04 9.42 23.58
C GLY A 297 -10.79 8.30 22.84
N LEU A 298 -10.49 7.06 23.23
CA LEU A 298 -11.07 5.85 22.63
C LEU A 298 -12.62 5.91 22.57
N PRO A 299 -13.26 5.53 21.44
CA PRO A 299 -14.72 5.44 21.34
C PRO A 299 -15.31 4.52 22.41
N GLU A 300 -16.54 4.79 22.84
CA GLU A 300 -17.15 4.07 23.94
C GLU A 300 -17.32 2.57 23.65
N ASP A 301 -17.75 2.22 22.43
CA ASP A 301 -17.88 0.82 22.01
C ASP A 301 -16.56 0.05 22.03
N GLU A 302 -15.45 0.76 21.80
CA GLU A 302 -14.10 0.19 21.87
C GLU A 302 -13.66 -0.01 23.33
N ILE A 303 -14.01 0.93 24.23
CA ILE A 303 -13.79 0.77 25.68
C ILE A 303 -14.57 -0.44 26.22
N ARG A 304 -15.86 -0.53 25.88
CA ARG A 304 -16.72 -1.67 26.28
C ARG A 304 -16.19 -2.99 25.76
N TRP A 305 -15.78 -3.03 24.50
CA TRP A 305 -15.25 -4.25 23.91
C TRP A 305 -13.90 -4.66 24.51
N LEU A 306 -12.94 -3.73 24.63
CA LEU A 306 -11.63 -4.04 25.22
C LEU A 306 -11.75 -4.53 26.66
N SER A 307 -12.58 -3.87 27.46
CA SER A 307 -12.82 -4.28 28.86
C SER A 307 -13.47 -5.67 28.93
N ALA A 308 -14.48 -5.95 28.10
CA ALA A 308 -15.13 -7.26 28.07
C ALA A 308 -14.16 -8.39 27.64
N VAL A 309 -13.41 -8.19 26.56
CA VAL A 309 -12.46 -9.21 26.07
C VAL A 309 -11.31 -9.41 27.06
N ALA A 310 -10.79 -8.34 27.66
CA ALA A 310 -9.76 -8.45 28.70
C ALA A 310 -10.28 -9.18 29.96
N PHE A 311 -11.53 -8.95 30.36
CA PHE A 311 -12.13 -9.66 31.48
C PHE A 311 -12.34 -11.14 31.17
N ASN A 312 -12.82 -11.49 29.97
CA ASN A 312 -12.94 -12.89 29.54
C ASN A 312 -11.57 -13.58 29.58
N ARG A 313 -10.50 -12.88 29.19
CA ARG A 313 -9.15 -13.41 29.31
C ARG A 313 -8.72 -13.62 30.77
N ALA A 314 -9.15 -12.76 31.69
CA ALA A 314 -8.94 -12.97 33.12
C ALA A 314 -9.65 -14.24 33.63
N VAL A 315 -10.86 -14.52 33.13
CA VAL A 315 -11.58 -15.77 33.41
C VAL A 315 -10.81 -16.98 32.89
N ASP A 316 -10.22 -16.91 31.70
CA ASP A 316 -9.36 -18.00 31.19
C ASP A 316 -8.19 -18.28 32.14
N TYR A 317 -7.54 -17.23 32.67
CA TYR A 317 -6.46 -17.39 33.65
C TYR A 317 -6.94 -18.01 34.96
N TYR A 318 -8.13 -17.63 35.42
CA TYR A 318 -8.75 -18.26 36.59
C TYR A 318 -8.97 -19.77 36.36
N LEU A 319 -9.54 -20.14 35.21
CA LEU A 319 -9.75 -21.55 34.85
C LEU A 319 -8.43 -22.33 34.73
N ALA A 320 -7.33 -21.65 34.39
CA ALA A 320 -5.98 -22.20 34.33
C ALA A 320 -5.23 -22.16 35.68
N ALA A 321 -5.89 -21.79 36.79
CA ALA A 321 -5.28 -21.60 38.11
C ALA A 321 -4.11 -20.59 38.14
N ALA A 322 -4.11 -19.63 37.22
CA ALA A 322 -3.14 -18.54 37.13
C ALA A 322 -3.67 -17.27 37.84
N ASP A 323 -3.86 -17.36 39.16
CA ASP A 323 -4.55 -16.33 39.96
C ASP A 323 -3.93 -14.93 39.86
N ALA A 324 -2.61 -14.87 39.75
CA ALA A 324 -1.88 -13.60 39.62
C ALA A 324 -2.23 -12.90 38.30
N ASP A 325 -2.27 -13.64 37.19
CA ASP A 325 -2.61 -13.10 35.87
C ASP A 325 -4.11 -12.80 35.77
N CYS A 326 -4.97 -13.63 36.37
CA CYS A 326 -6.40 -13.36 36.53
C CYS A 326 -6.65 -11.99 37.18
N ARG A 327 -6.09 -11.76 38.38
CA ARG A 327 -6.26 -10.49 39.11
C ARG A 327 -5.71 -9.30 38.31
N ARG A 328 -4.56 -9.47 37.65
CA ARG A 328 -3.92 -8.41 36.86
C ARG A 328 -4.79 -8.01 35.67
N TRP A 329 -5.27 -8.97 34.89
CA TRP A 329 -6.12 -8.72 33.72
C TRP A 329 -7.51 -8.21 34.09
N ALA A 330 -8.13 -8.77 35.13
CA ALA A 330 -9.43 -8.31 35.62
C ALA A 330 -9.35 -6.86 36.14
N GLY A 331 -8.29 -6.51 36.86
CA GLY A 331 -8.05 -5.14 37.34
C GLY A 331 -7.94 -4.13 36.19
N LYS A 332 -7.19 -4.46 35.12
CA LYS A 332 -7.08 -3.62 33.92
C LYS A 332 -8.42 -3.50 33.18
N ALA A 333 -9.16 -4.61 33.05
CA ALA A 333 -10.48 -4.63 32.43
C ALA A 333 -11.49 -3.73 33.17
N ILE A 334 -11.56 -3.84 34.50
CA ILE A 334 -12.40 -3.00 35.36
C ILE A 334 -11.98 -1.53 35.25
N SER A 335 -10.67 -1.25 35.23
CA SER A 335 -10.15 0.11 35.08
C SER A 335 -10.59 0.75 33.77
N LEU A 336 -10.53 0.00 32.66
CA LEU A 336 -11.06 0.45 31.36
C LEU A 336 -12.57 0.65 31.41
N ALA A 337 -13.31 -0.30 31.99
CA ALA A 337 -14.77 -0.24 32.09
C ALA A 337 -15.26 0.98 32.88
N ASN A 338 -14.55 1.39 33.93
CA ASN A 338 -14.88 2.60 34.70
C ASN A 338 -14.76 3.90 33.87
N MET A 339 -14.07 3.87 32.73
CA MET A 339 -13.93 5.02 31.84
C MET A 339 -15.04 5.10 30.78
N ALA A 340 -15.95 4.12 30.72
CA ALA A 340 -17.15 4.19 29.88
C ALA A 340 -18.12 5.27 30.41
N GLN A 341 -18.92 5.85 29.52
CA GLN A 341 -19.90 6.90 29.88
C GLN A 341 -21.25 6.25 30.24
N ASP A 342 -21.22 5.30 31.18
CA ASP A 342 -22.37 4.49 31.57
C ASP A 342 -22.68 4.56 33.08
N ASP A 343 -22.33 5.68 33.71
CA ASP A 343 -22.41 5.89 35.16
C ASP A 343 -21.71 4.78 35.98
N GLY A 344 -20.67 4.18 35.41
CA GLY A 344 -19.88 3.11 36.01
C GLY A 344 -20.63 1.77 36.09
N ALA A 345 -21.68 1.57 35.29
CA ALA A 345 -22.46 0.34 35.28
C ALA A 345 -21.61 -0.87 34.88
N LEU A 346 -20.83 -0.77 33.81
CA LEU A 346 -19.94 -1.84 33.35
C LEU A 346 -18.85 -2.16 34.39
N GLY A 347 -18.25 -1.13 34.99
CA GLY A 347 -17.26 -1.29 36.05
C GLY A 347 -17.81 -2.04 37.27
N ARG A 348 -19.03 -1.68 37.73
CA ARG A 348 -19.72 -2.39 38.82
C ARG A 348 -20.02 -3.85 38.46
N LEU A 349 -20.50 -4.09 37.24
CA LEU A 349 -20.79 -5.44 36.75
C LEU A 349 -19.54 -6.33 36.79
N LEU A 350 -18.42 -5.85 36.23
CA LEU A 350 -17.18 -6.63 36.18
C LEU A 350 -16.59 -6.89 37.58
N ARG A 351 -16.69 -5.92 38.51
CA ARG A 351 -16.26 -6.13 39.90
C ARG A 351 -17.08 -7.22 40.59
N GLY A 352 -18.41 -7.17 40.47
CA GLY A 352 -19.29 -8.20 41.04
C GLY A 352 -19.04 -9.58 40.43
N LYS A 353 -18.67 -9.67 39.15
CA LYS A 353 -18.26 -10.93 38.52
C LYS A 353 -16.91 -11.43 39.03
N LEU A 354 -15.96 -10.55 39.30
CA LEU A 354 -14.66 -10.93 39.86
C LEU A 354 -14.79 -11.50 41.28
N GLU A 355 -15.66 -10.91 42.11
CA GLU A 355 -15.97 -11.40 43.46
C GLU A 355 -16.58 -12.82 43.46
N MET A 356 -17.20 -13.26 42.36
CA MET A 356 -17.71 -14.63 42.20
C MET A 356 -16.63 -15.63 41.79
N LEU A 357 -15.48 -15.17 41.31
CA LEU A 357 -14.36 -16.01 40.86
C LEU A 357 -13.32 -16.22 41.98
N THR A 358 -13.26 -15.31 42.95
CA THR A 358 -12.44 -15.44 44.16
C THR A 358 -13.15 -16.24 45.23
#